data_AF-A0A914CQM4-F1
#
_entry.id   AF-A0A914CQM4-F1
#
_cell.length_a   1.000
_cell.length_b   1.000
_cell.length_c   1.000
_cell.angle_alpha   90.00
_cell.angle_beta   90.00
_cell.angle_gamma   90.00
#
_symmetry.space_group_name_H-M   'P 1'
#
loop_
_entity.id
_entity.type
_entity.pdbx_description
1 polymer ?
#
loop_
_entity_poly.entity_id
_entity_poly.type
_entity_poly.pdbx_seq_one_letter_code
_entity_poly.pdbx_strand_id
1 'polypeptide(L)'
;MHPIKSYGLQISTSKSVKNFKLIGDLVIFQRLSDRFTYGPGFILAKVVSVGMGKSKDNPMKVKVGDEILLRARSYDCIIFDNNKYEYVNEEKIFGVFTKEADTL
;
A
#
# COMPACT_ATOMS: atom_id res chain seq x y z
N MET A 1 -19.00 -16.02 -19.54
CA MET A 1 -17.64 -15.78 -19.01
C MET A 1 -17.05 -14.59 -19.75
N HIS A 2 -16.75 -13.49 -19.07
CA HIS A 2 -15.98 -12.41 -19.67
C HIS A 2 -14.49 -12.61 -19.37
N PRO A 3 -13.60 -12.48 -20.36
CA PRO A 3 -12.17 -12.58 -20.12
C PRO A 3 -11.71 -11.41 -19.24
N ILE A 4 -11.05 -11.74 -18.13
CA ILE A 4 -10.35 -10.76 -17.30
C ILE A 4 -9.22 -10.19 -18.16
N LYS A 5 -9.28 -8.88 -18.44
CA LYS A 5 -8.16 -8.13 -19.00
C LYS A 5 -7.01 -8.20 -17.99
N SER A 6 -5.96 -8.94 -18.31
CA SER A 6 -4.72 -9.00 -17.54
C SER A 6 -4.03 -7.64 -17.63
N TYR A 7 -4.15 -6.83 -16.58
CA TYR A 7 -3.30 -5.66 -16.40
C TYR A 7 -1.96 -6.17 -15.85
N GLY A 8 -0.93 -6.08 -16.68
CA GLY A 8 0.35 -6.75 -16.49
C GLY A 8 1.06 -6.38 -15.17
N LEU A 9 1.29 -7.39 -14.33
CA LEU A 9 2.35 -7.37 -13.34
C LEU A 9 3.67 -7.70 -14.05
N GLN A 10 4.60 -6.75 -14.10
CA GLN A 10 5.96 -6.99 -14.57
C GLN A 10 6.87 -7.17 -13.36
N ILE A 11 7.37 -8.39 -13.15
CA ILE A 11 8.31 -8.74 -12.08
C ILE A 11 9.72 -8.74 -12.69
N SER A 12 10.60 -7.86 -12.24
CA SER A 12 12.03 -7.91 -12.59
C SER A 12 12.85 -8.26 -11.35
N THR A 13 13.65 -9.32 -11.46
CA THR A 13 14.54 -9.78 -10.39
C THR A 13 15.90 -9.12 -10.52
N SER A 14 16.21 -8.16 -9.65
CA SER A 14 17.60 -7.76 -9.35
C SER A 14 17.88 -7.96 -7.87
N LYS A 15 19.06 -8.48 -7.54
CA LYS A 15 19.54 -8.57 -6.15
C LYS A 15 19.59 -7.15 -5.58
N SER A 16 18.90 -6.95 -4.46
CA SER A 16 18.59 -5.66 -3.82
C SER A 16 17.43 -4.88 -4.47
N VAL A 17 16.41 -4.62 -3.64
CA VAL A 17 15.12 -3.95 -3.90
C VAL A 17 14.05 -4.83 -4.58
N LYS A 18 13.02 -5.19 -3.78
CA LYS A 18 11.79 -5.86 -4.23
C LYS A 18 10.99 -4.91 -5.15
N ASN A 19 11.29 -4.90 -6.44
CA ASN A 19 10.72 -3.97 -7.40
C ASN A 19 9.37 -4.46 -7.96
N PHE A 20 8.30 -4.27 -7.19
CA PHE A 20 6.96 -4.21 -7.80
C PHE A 20 6.81 -2.85 -8.49
N LYS A 21 6.73 -2.84 -9.83
CA LYS A 21 6.29 -1.64 -10.54
C LYS A 21 4.76 -1.61 -10.53
N LEU A 22 4.20 -1.01 -9.48
CA LEU A 22 2.77 -0.81 -9.36
C LEU A 22 2.29 0.23 -10.39
N ILE A 23 1.21 -0.10 -11.09
CA ILE A 23 0.57 0.79 -12.07
C ILE A 23 -0.50 1.63 -11.34
N GLY A 24 -0.60 2.91 -11.69
CA GLY A 24 -1.64 3.79 -11.17
C GLY A 24 -1.42 4.18 -9.70
N ASP A 25 -2.52 4.28 -8.97
CA ASP A 25 -2.58 4.76 -7.59
C ASP A 25 -2.59 3.65 -6.53
N LEU A 26 -2.09 2.46 -6.88
CA LEU A 26 -2.02 1.33 -5.97
C LEU A 26 -0.91 1.49 -4.92
N VAL A 27 -1.24 1.09 -3.70
CA VAL A 27 -0.34 1.04 -2.54
C VAL A 27 -0.36 -0.39 -2.00
N ILE A 28 0.81 -1.03 -1.92
CA ILE A 28 0.99 -2.28 -1.17
C ILE A 28 1.42 -1.92 0.24
N PHE A 29 0.78 -2.55 1.23
CA PHE A 29 1.05 -2.34 2.64
C PHE A 29 1.09 -3.67 3.40
N GLN A 30 1.68 -3.60 4.60
CA GLN A 30 1.67 -4.67 5.58
C GLN A 30 0.99 -4.15 6.85
N ARG A 31 0.02 -4.89 7.38
CA ARG A 31 -0.60 -4.53 8.67
C ARG A 31 0.45 -4.55 9.76
N LEU A 32 0.48 -3.51 10.59
CA LEU A 32 1.35 -3.46 11.77
C LEU A 32 0.70 -4.14 12.98
N SER A 33 -0.62 -4.32 12.94
CA SER A 33 -1.40 -5.02 13.96
C SER A 33 -2.57 -5.75 13.31
N ASP A 34 -2.85 -6.96 13.79
CA ASP A 34 -4.03 -7.74 13.40
C ASP A 34 -5.31 -7.25 14.12
N ARG A 35 -5.16 -6.43 15.17
CA ARG A 35 -6.26 -5.85 15.95
C ARG A 35 -6.59 -4.43 15.49
N PHE A 36 -7.86 -4.06 15.63
CA PHE A 36 -8.37 -2.68 15.48
C PHE A 36 -7.66 -1.77 16.49
N THR A 37 -6.52 -1.20 16.11
CA THR A 37 -5.62 -0.51 17.03
C THR A 37 -6.00 0.95 17.25
N TYR A 38 -6.79 1.55 16.36
CA TYR A 38 -7.11 2.99 16.40
C TYR A 38 -8.63 3.20 16.29
N GLY A 39 -9.32 3.06 17.43
CA GLY A 39 -10.78 3.21 17.51
C GLY A 39 -11.56 2.10 16.79
N PRO A 40 -12.91 2.10 16.90
CA PRO A 40 -13.72 1.10 16.24
C PRO A 40 -13.67 1.30 14.72
N GLY A 41 -12.92 0.44 14.03
CA GLY A 41 -12.99 0.32 12.57
C GLY A 41 -11.79 0.84 11.77
N PHE A 42 -10.63 1.06 12.39
CA PHE A 42 -9.39 1.36 11.66
C PHE A 42 -8.25 0.40 12.00
N ILE A 43 -7.33 0.23 11.03
CA ILE A 43 -6.07 -0.49 11.17
C ILE A 43 -4.91 0.44 10.86
N LEU A 44 -3.78 0.18 11.52
CA LEU A 44 -2.50 0.78 11.18
C LEU A 44 -1.71 -0.18 10.28
N ALA A 45 -1.16 0.35 9.20
CA ALA A 45 -0.35 -0.40 8.27
C ALA A 45 0.90 0.39 7.86
N LYS A 46 1.91 -0.34 7.40
CA LYS A 46 3.15 0.23 6.86
C LYS A 46 3.21 0.03 5.36
N VAL A 47 3.53 1.08 4.63
CA VAL A 47 3.63 1.06 3.18
C VAL A 47 4.90 0.35 2.75
N VAL A 48 4.75 -0.64 1.87
CA VAL A 48 5.84 -1.48 1.35
C VAL A 48 6.18 -1.11 -0.09
N SER A 49 5.20 -0.70 -0.89
CA SER A 49 5.39 -0.27 -2.27
C SER A 49 4.28 0.68 -2.69
N VAL A 50 4.60 1.61 -3.59
CA VAL A 50 3.65 2.60 -4.14
C VAL A 50 3.73 2.60 -5.66
N GLY A 51 2.60 2.84 -6.31
CA GLY A 51 2.51 3.06 -7.75
C GLY A 51 3.12 4.38 -8.20
N MET A 52 2.98 4.65 -9.49
CA MET A 52 3.46 5.90 -10.09
C MET A 52 2.49 7.08 -9.90
N GLY A 53 1.28 6.83 -9.38
CA GLY A 53 0.18 7.81 -9.34
C GLY A 53 -0.77 7.66 -10.53
N LYS A 54 -1.91 8.34 -10.48
CA LYS A 54 -2.94 8.27 -11.55
C LYS A 54 -2.43 8.85 -12.88
N SER A 55 -1.51 9.81 -12.83
CA SER A 55 -0.85 10.42 -13.98
C SER A 55 0.49 11.04 -13.57
N LYS A 56 1.30 11.48 -14.54
CA LYS A 56 2.55 12.23 -14.24
C LYS A 56 2.30 13.49 -13.42
N ASP A 57 1.14 14.12 -13.61
CA ASP A 57 0.74 15.36 -12.92
C ASP A 57 0.05 15.09 -11.58
N ASN A 58 -0.28 13.83 -11.28
CA ASN A 58 -0.89 13.41 -10.03
C ASN A 58 -0.11 12.20 -9.45
N PRO A 59 1.10 12.45 -8.94
CA PRO A 59 1.93 11.41 -8.33
C PRO A 59 1.32 10.93 -7.01
N MET A 60 1.79 9.78 -6.52
CA MET A 60 1.46 9.30 -5.18
C MET A 60 1.88 10.32 -4.12
N LYS A 61 0.96 10.60 -3.20
CA LYS A 61 1.22 11.39 -1.98
C LYS A 61 1.87 10.53 -0.90
N VAL A 62 1.49 9.26 -0.83
CA VAL A 62 2.03 8.29 0.13
C VAL A 62 3.36 7.75 -0.36
N LYS A 63 4.30 7.56 0.56
CA LYS A 63 5.66 7.08 0.29
C LYS A 63 5.91 5.72 0.93
N VAL A 64 6.91 5.01 0.39
CA VAL A 64 7.37 3.74 0.98
C VAL A 64 7.94 4.01 2.37
N GLY A 65 7.51 3.20 3.33
CA GLY A 65 7.89 3.33 4.73
C GLY A 65 6.91 4.14 5.59
N ASP A 66 5.98 4.88 4.97
CA ASP A 66 4.95 5.62 5.70
C ASP A 66 4.06 4.67 6.51
N GLU A 67 3.63 5.15 7.68
CA GLU A 67 2.59 4.51 8.48
C GLU A 67 1.25 5.14 8.12
N ILE A 68 0.29 4.32 7.72
CA ILE A 68 -0.99 4.76 7.16
C ILE A 68 -2.17 4.20 7.95
N LEU A 69 -3.22 5.01 8.03
CA LEU A 69 -4.50 4.64 8.64
C LEU A 69 -5.49 4.20 7.56
N LEU A 70 -6.06 3.01 7.73
CA LEU A 70 -7.02 2.41 6.80
C LEU A 70 -8.26 1.94 7.56
N ARG A 71 -9.42 1.84 6.89
CA ARG A 71 -10.57 1.15 7.49
C ARG A 71 -10.25 -0.31 7.71
N ALA A 72 -10.67 -0.83 8.85
CA ALA A 72 -10.54 -2.23 9.18
C ALA A 72 -11.57 -3.06 8.41
N ARG A 73 -11.16 -3.53 7.24
CA ARG A 73 -11.91 -4.47 6.39
C ARG A 73 -10.95 -5.46 5.74
N SER A 74 -11.49 -6.43 5.03
CA SER A 74 -10.69 -7.28 4.14
C SER A 74 -10.28 -6.50 2.91
N TYR A 75 -8.98 -6.50 2.61
CA TYR A 75 -8.42 -6.01 1.36
C TYR A 75 -7.94 -7.18 0.53
N ASP A 76 -7.85 -6.97 -0.78
CA ASP A 76 -7.23 -7.95 -1.66
C ASP A 76 -5.74 -8.09 -1.29
N CYS A 77 -5.24 -9.31 -1.46
CA CYS A 77 -3.88 -9.66 -1.04
C CYS A 77 -3.05 -10.17 -2.20
N ILE A 78 -1.74 -9.95 -2.09
CA ILE A 78 -0.71 -10.47 -2.97
C ILE A 78 0.29 -11.26 -2.13
N ILE A 79 0.69 -12.43 -2.61
CA ILE A 79 1.68 -13.28 -1.95
C ILE A 79 2.99 -13.15 -2.73
N PHE A 80 4.06 -12.79 -2.01
CA PHE A 80 5.40 -12.68 -2.59
C PHE A 80 6.46 -13.03 -1.55
N ASP A 81 7.51 -13.76 -1.94
CA ASP A 81 8.53 -14.30 -1.04
C ASP A 81 7.93 -15.00 0.20
N ASN A 82 6.88 -15.81 0.02
CA ASN A 82 6.13 -16.48 1.10
C ASN A 82 5.53 -15.52 2.15
N ASN A 83 5.46 -14.22 1.87
CA ASN A 83 4.83 -13.24 2.72
C ASN A 83 3.53 -12.76 2.09
N LYS A 84 2.48 -12.59 2.92
CA LYS A 84 1.21 -12.02 2.50
C LYS A 84 1.25 -10.51 2.69
N TYR A 85 0.97 -9.79 1.62
CA TYR A 85 0.78 -8.34 1.62
C TYR A 85 -0.64 -8.00 1.15
N GLU A 86 -1.12 -6.82 1.50
CA GLU A 86 -2.40 -6.30 1.05
C GLU A 86 -2.19 -5.07 0.19
N TYR A 87 -3.17 -4.74 -0.66
CA TYR A 87 -3.10 -3.54 -1.47
C TYR A 87 -4.40 -2.76 -1.50
N VAL A 88 -4.27 -1.45 -1.79
CA VAL A 88 -5.38 -0.50 -1.82
C VAL A 88 -5.04 0.68 -2.73
N ASN A 89 -6.04 1.34 -3.31
CA ASN A 89 -5.85 2.64 -3.95
C ASN A 89 -5.56 3.72 -2.89
N GLU A 90 -4.70 4.68 -3.23
CA GLU A 90 -4.32 5.79 -2.35
C GLU A 90 -5.51 6.56 -1.77
N GLU A 91 -6.57 6.77 -2.57
CA GLU A 91 -7.78 7.50 -2.14
C GLU A 91 -8.53 6.87 -0.96
N LYS A 92 -8.25 5.60 -0.64
CA LYS A 92 -8.86 4.88 0.48
C LYS A 92 -8.04 5.00 1.77
N ILE A 93 -6.88 5.64 1.73
CA ILE A 93 -6.03 5.93 2.89
C ILE A 93 -6.62 7.14 3.62
N PHE A 94 -6.92 6.98 4.90
CA PHE A 94 -7.57 8.03 5.71
C PHE A 94 -6.57 9.05 6.24
N GLY A 95 -5.34 8.62 6.50
CA GLY A 95 -4.29 9.48 7.03
C GLY A 95 -2.93 8.81 6.94
N VAL A 96 -1.90 9.64 6.97
CA VAL A 96 -0.50 9.24 7.05
C VAL A 96 0.04 9.79 8.38
N PHE A 97 0.68 8.96 9.17
CA PHE A 97 1.36 9.38 10.38
C PHE A 97 2.73 9.95 10.01
N THR A 98 2.91 11.25 10.23
CA THR A 98 4.21 11.90 10.14
C THR A 98 4.91 11.75 11.49
N LYS A 99 6.19 11.38 11.48
CA LYS A 99 7.03 11.32 12.69
C LYS A 99 7.45 12.70 13.21
N GLU A 100 6.90 13.78 12.66
CA GLU A 100 7.18 15.14 13.12
C GLU A 100 6.37 15.43 14.39
N ALA A 101 6.86 14.92 15.50
CA ALA A 101 6.50 15.35 16.84
C ALA A 101 7.78 15.65 17.64
N ASP A 102 8.66 16.47 17.05
CA ASP A 102 9.85 17.01 17.72
C ASP A 102 9.82 18.54 17.59
N THR A 103 8.93 19.19 18.36
CA THR A 103 9.08 20.53 18.99
C THR A 103 7.75 20.87 19.68
N LEU A 104 7.66 20.55 20.97
CA LEU A 104 6.80 21.25 21.94
C LEU A 104 7.72 21.95 22.94
#